data_AF-A0A023FT45-F1
#
_entry.id   AF-A0A023FT45-F1
#
_cell.length_a   1.000
_cell.length_b   1.000
_cell.length_c   1.000
_cell.angle_alpha   90.00
_cell.angle_beta   90.00
_cell.angle_gamma   90.00
#
_symmetry.space_group_name_H-M   'P 1'
#
loop_
_entity.id
_entity.type
_entity.pdbx_description
1 polymer ?
#
loop_
_entity_poly.entity_id
_entity_poly.type
_entity_poly.pdbx_seq_one_letter_code
_entity_poly.pdbx_strand_id
1 'polypeptide(L)'
;MHSTIAYVSLLPLALFVAMHGASTDEESEELGASTDVDYEELDANCTCPAPALTSTRNNKHYPLGCIYNCSSYNCTIPDGTPCYVLTLGEVKEHLQIGSTVPNCTCGLCRNGTCVSNGTVEECFAVEEIEET
;
A
#
# COMPACT_ATOMS: atom_id res chain seq x y z
N MET A 1 38.62 50.01 -48.31
CA MET A 1 38.39 48.73 -49.00
C MET A 1 37.20 48.07 -48.33
N HIS A 2 36.24 47.59 -49.14
CA HIS A 2 35.21 46.56 -48.92
C HIS A 2 34.97 46.09 -47.48
N SER A 3 33.78 45.82 -46.98
CA SER A 3 32.45 45.59 -47.56
C SER A 3 31.57 45.37 -46.33
N THR A 4 30.40 45.99 -46.24
CA THR A 4 29.08 45.34 -46.40
C THR A 4 29.00 43.90 -45.86
N ILE A 5 27.85 43.66 -45.21
CA ILE A 5 27.16 42.38 -44.98
C ILE A 5 27.13 42.05 -43.50
N ALA A 6 26.01 41.73 -42.89
CA ALA A 6 24.60 41.88 -43.19
C ALA A 6 23.91 41.36 -41.92
N TYR A 7 22.65 41.76 -41.70
CA TYR A 7 21.55 40.83 -41.45
C TYR A 7 21.99 39.41 -41.08
N VAL A 8 21.60 38.86 -39.95
CA VAL A 8 20.26 38.28 -39.78
C VAL A 8 20.16 38.03 -38.27
N SER A 9 19.36 38.80 -37.55
CA SER A 9 17.94 38.51 -37.35
C SER A 9 17.71 37.10 -36.80
N LEU A 10 17.67 36.98 -35.48
CA LEU A 10 16.56 36.35 -34.77
C LEU A 10 15.81 35.25 -35.54
N LEU A 11 16.30 34.01 -35.53
CA LEU A 11 15.57 32.79 -35.89
C LEU A 11 16.48 31.59 -35.57
N PRO A 12 16.09 30.58 -34.77
CA PRO A 12 14.83 30.38 -34.05
C PRO A 12 15.02 29.94 -32.58
N LEU A 13 14.28 30.58 -31.67
CA LEU A 13 13.57 29.84 -30.63
C LEU A 13 12.87 28.65 -31.32
N ALA A 14 13.23 27.39 -31.03
CA ALA A 14 12.33 26.27 -31.31
C ALA A 14 12.72 24.93 -30.67
N LEU A 15 14.00 24.64 -30.40
CA LEU A 15 14.38 23.27 -29.99
C LEU A 15 14.30 22.97 -28.48
N PHE A 16 13.77 23.88 -27.66
CA PHE A 16 13.62 23.67 -26.20
C PHE A 16 12.18 23.42 -25.72
N VAL A 17 11.16 23.34 -26.59
CA VAL A 17 9.74 23.28 -26.14
C VAL A 17 8.90 22.28 -26.95
N ALA A 18 9.34 21.02 -27.05
CA ALA A 18 8.57 19.97 -27.75
C ALA A 18 8.04 18.83 -26.86
N MET A 19 8.24 18.84 -25.54
CA MET A 19 7.61 17.84 -24.64
C MET A 19 6.75 18.43 -23.50
N HIS A 20 6.51 19.73 -23.49
CA HIS A 20 5.48 20.35 -22.65
C HIS A 20 4.26 20.68 -23.54
N GLY A 21 3.58 19.62 -23.99
CA GLY A 21 2.33 19.71 -24.72
C GLY A 21 1.18 20.00 -23.75
N ALA A 22 0.51 21.11 -24.00
CA ALA A 22 -0.64 21.61 -23.26
C ALA A 22 -1.94 20.87 -23.64
N SER A 23 -2.78 20.64 -22.63
CA SER A 23 -4.24 20.56 -22.67
C SER A 23 -4.69 20.83 -21.22
N THR A 24 -4.88 22.09 -20.80
CA THR A 24 -6.15 22.85 -20.81
C THR A 24 -7.35 22.05 -20.30
N ASP A 25 -7.79 22.48 -19.12
CA ASP A 25 -9.09 22.39 -18.44
C ASP A 25 -10.16 21.46 -19.02
N GLU A 26 -10.63 20.48 -18.22
CA GLU A 26 -12.05 20.14 -17.89
C GLU A 26 -11.99 19.24 -16.64
N GLU A 27 -12.47 19.69 -15.47
CA GLU A 27 -13.77 19.32 -14.91
C GLU A 27 -13.79 17.96 -14.16
N SER A 28 -14.35 18.00 -12.95
CA SER A 28 -14.81 16.89 -12.09
C SER A 28 -13.86 16.33 -11.01
N GLU A 29 -14.01 16.95 -9.83
CA GLU A 29 -14.10 16.28 -8.54
C GLU A 29 -14.93 14.97 -8.62
N GLU A 30 -14.43 13.90 -8.00
CA GLU A 30 -15.15 12.92 -7.16
C GLU A 30 -14.19 11.78 -6.83
N LEU A 31 -13.64 11.74 -5.61
CA LEU A 31 -14.20 10.96 -4.51
C LEU A 31 -13.93 9.45 -4.65
N GLY A 32 -12.87 9.02 -3.97
CA GLY A 32 -12.93 7.83 -3.12
C GLY A 32 -13.24 6.49 -3.78
N ALA A 33 -12.27 5.91 -4.49
CA ALA A 33 -12.14 4.45 -4.49
C ALA A 33 -11.36 4.02 -3.23
N SER A 34 -11.93 4.26 -2.05
CA SER A 34 -11.62 3.42 -0.90
C SER A 34 -12.28 2.08 -1.20
N THR A 35 -11.54 1.14 -1.79
CA THR A 35 -11.88 -0.27 -1.58
C THR A 35 -11.60 -0.52 -0.11
N ASP A 36 -12.60 -0.28 0.74
CA ASP A 36 -12.72 -1.02 1.98
C ASP A 36 -12.85 -2.47 1.57
N VAL A 37 -11.70 -3.13 1.51
CA VAL A 37 -11.64 -4.58 1.45
C VAL A 37 -12.16 -4.98 2.81
N ASP A 38 -13.41 -5.43 2.86
CA ASP A 38 -13.94 -6.05 4.06
C ASP A 38 -13.17 -7.36 4.24
N TYR A 39 -12.23 -7.37 5.19
CA TYR A 39 -11.36 -8.52 5.44
C TYR A 39 -12.14 -9.70 6.02
N GLU A 40 -13.43 -9.52 6.34
CA GLU A 40 -14.35 -10.62 6.64
C GLU A 40 -14.67 -11.49 5.41
N GLU A 41 -14.35 -11.03 4.19
CA GLU A 41 -14.65 -11.74 2.93
C GLU A 41 -13.42 -12.31 2.20
N LEU A 42 -12.25 -12.36 2.87
CA LEU A 42 -11.04 -12.95 2.28
C LEU A 42 -11.10 -14.48 2.33
N ASP A 43 -11.50 -15.02 1.17
CA ASP A 43 -11.48 -16.41 0.75
C ASP A 43 -12.71 -17.24 1.19
N ALA A 44 -13.52 -17.63 0.19
CA ALA A 44 -14.79 -18.34 0.34
C ALA A 44 -14.67 -19.72 1.04
N ASN A 45 -13.45 -20.16 1.35
CA ASN A 45 -13.16 -21.42 2.01
C ASN A 45 -12.57 -21.27 3.41
N CYS A 46 -12.33 -20.04 3.86
CA CYS A 46 -11.80 -19.73 5.18
C CYS A 46 -12.89 -19.10 6.04
N THR A 47 -13.35 -19.85 7.04
CA THR A 47 -14.50 -19.43 7.86
C THR A 47 -14.10 -18.66 9.12
N CYS A 48 -12.80 -18.61 9.45
CA CYS A 48 -12.30 -17.86 10.59
C CYS A 48 -11.64 -16.55 10.14
N PRO A 49 -11.71 -15.52 10.99
CA PRO A 49 -11.09 -14.22 10.72
C PRO A 49 -9.56 -14.36 10.72
N ALA A 50 -8.91 -13.67 9.78
CA ALA A 50 -7.46 -13.55 9.78
C ALA A 50 -7.01 -12.64 10.93
N PRO A 51 -5.93 -12.98 11.67
CA PRO A 51 -5.37 -12.07 12.67
C PRO A 51 -4.84 -10.82 11.96
N ALA A 52 -5.28 -9.64 12.40
CA ALA A 52 -5.00 -8.38 11.72
C ALA A 52 -4.63 -7.26 12.68
N LEU A 53 -3.90 -6.26 12.19
CA LEU A 53 -3.64 -5.00 12.87
C LEU A 53 -4.25 -3.84 12.09
N THR A 54 -4.60 -2.78 12.79
CA THR A 54 -5.19 -1.58 12.21
C THR A 54 -4.11 -0.56 11.93
N SER A 55 -4.06 -0.03 10.72
CA SER A 55 -3.19 1.08 10.36
C SER A 55 -3.69 2.39 10.98
N THR A 56 -2.81 3.14 11.64
CA THR A 56 -3.17 4.48 12.14
C THR A 56 -3.37 5.49 11.02
N ARG A 57 -2.86 5.21 9.81
CA ARG A 57 -2.88 6.14 8.67
C ARG A 57 -4.26 6.21 8.01
N ASN A 58 -4.92 5.08 7.84
CA ASN A 58 -6.16 4.98 7.07
C ASN A 58 -7.28 4.22 7.81
N ASN A 59 -7.03 3.77 9.05
CA ASN A 59 -7.96 2.95 9.84
C ASN A 59 -8.39 1.64 9.16
N LYS A 60 -7.58 1.12 8.23
CA LYS A 60 -7.83 -0.18 7.62
C LYS A 60 -7.10 -1.28 8.38
N HIS A 61 -7.75 -2.44 8.43
CA HIS A 61 -7.16 -3.65 8.96
C HIS A 61 -6.25 -4.28 7.91
N TYR A 62 -5.12 -4.84 8.33
CA TYR A 62 -4.25 -5.62 7.46
C TYR A 62 -3.83 -6.89 8.18
N PRO A 63 -3.86 -8.05 7.50
CA PRO A 63 -3.49 -9.31 8.09
C PRO A 63 -2.02 -9.35 8.52
N LEU A 64 -1.76 -10.16 9.56
CA LEU A 64 -0.44 -10.54 10.00
C LEU A 64 0.07 -11.69 9.13
N GLY A 65 1.01 -11.39 8.25
CA GLY A 65 1.46 -12.35 7.26
C GLY A 65 0.38 -12.67 6.21
N CYS A 66 0.54 -13.82 5.55
CA CYS A 66 -0.35 -14.27 4.47
C CYS A 66 -0.80 -15.72 4.62
N ILE A 67 -0.46 -16.34 5.76
CA ILE A 67 -0.94 -17.66 6.15
C ILE A 67 -1.34 -17.57 7.61
N TYR A 68 -2.55 -18.03 7.92
CA TYR A 68 -3.05 -18.10 9.30
C TYR A 68 -3.73 -19.44 9.55
N ASN A 69 -3.79 -19.83 10.82
CA ASN A 69 -4.38 -21.09 11.22
C ASN A 69 -5.88 -20.92 11.51
N CYS A 70 -6.68 -21.88 11.07
CA CYS A 70 -8.11 -21.95 11.26
C CYS A 70 -8.49 -23.25 11.98
N SER A 71 -7.97 -23.43 13.19
CA SER A 71 -8.03 -24.63 14.06
C SER A 71 -7.48 -25.93 13.44
N SER A 72 -8.01 -26.38 12.30
CA SER A 72 -7.67 -27.66 11.66
C SER A 72 -7.05 -27.53 10.27
N TYR A 73 -7.05 -26.33 9.68
CA TYR A 73 -6.45 -26.07 8.37
C TYR A 73 -5.78 -24.70 8.34
N ASN A 74 -4.87 -24.51 7.39
CA ASN A 74 -4.23 -23.21 7.15
C ASN A 74 -4.96 -22.48 6.03
N CYS A 75 -5.23 -21.21 6.26
CA CYS A 75 -5.80 -20.28 5.30
C CYS A 75 -4.69 -19.47 4.65
N THR A 76 -4.73 -19.35 3.34
CA THR A 76 -3.74 -18.57 2.57
C THR A 76 -4.42 -17.35 2.00
N ILE A 77 -3.88 -16.18 2.31
CA ILE A 77 -4.42 -14.90 1.84
C ILE A 77 -4.02 -14.72 0.36
N PRO A 78 -4.95 -14.28 -0.52
CA PRO A 78 -4.69 -14.11 -1.94
C PRO A 78 -3.49 -13.21 -2.27
N ASP A 79 -2.80 -13.53 -3.36
CA ASP A 79 -1.68 -12.75 -3.86
C ASP A 79 -2.08 -11.31 -4.19
N GLY A 80 -1.23 -10.36 -3.80
CA GLY A 80 -1.47 -8.92 -3.95
C GLY A 80 -2.22 -8.27 -2.79
N THR A 81 -2.70 -9.04 -1.81
CA THR A 81 -3.32 -8.48 -0.61
C THR A 81 -2.28 -7.74 0.25
N PRO A 82 -2.53 -6.50 0.69
CA PRO A 82 -1.66 -5.81 1.64
C PRO A 82 -1.59 -6.54 2.99
N CYS A 83 -0.41 -6.61 3.58
CA CYS A 83 -0.17 -7.34 4.82
C CYS A 83 0.93 -6.65 5.64
N TYR A 84 0.98 -6.96 6.93
CA TYR A 84 2.14 -6.64 7.75
C TYR A 84 3.14 -7.79 7.74
N VAL A 85 4.42 -7.46 7.56
CA VAL A 85 5.57 -8.37 7.65
C VAL A 85 5.89 -8.58 9.13
N LEU A 86 4.93 -9.16 9.83
CA LEU A 86 4.98 -9.51 11.23
C LEU A 86 4.38 -10.91 11.38
N THR A 87 5.00 -11.71 12.22
CA THR A 87 4.48 -13.01 12.64
C THR A 87 3.55 -12.85 13.84
N LEU A 88 2.64 -13.79 14.02
CA LEU A 88 1.77 -13.82 15.20
C LEU A 88 2.58 -13.87 16.51
N GLY A 89 3.73 -14.55 16.51
CA GLY A 89 4.64 -14.60 17.66
C GLY A 89 5.23 -13.24 18.01
N GLU A 90 5.74 -12.51 17.01
CA GLU A 90 6.26 -11.13 17.22
C GLU A 90 5.17 -10.22 17.78
N VAL A 91 3.95 -10.39 17.30
CA VAL A 91 2.82 -9.62 17.76
C VAL A 91 2.45 -9.94 19.21
N LYS A 92 2.33 -11.20 19.59
CA LYS A 92 2.01 -11.58 20.97
C LYS A 92 3.06 -11.16 21.99
N GLU A 93 4.32 -11.16 21.60
CA GLU A 93 5.41 -10.76 22.49
C GLU A 93 5.48 -9.23 22.69
N HIS A 94 5.04 -8.43 21.71
CA HIS A 94 5.30 -6.99 21.69
C HIS A 94 4.05 -6.10 21.69
N LEU A 95 2.88 -6.61 21.29
CA LEU A 95 1.62 -5.85 21.24
C LEU A 95 0.75 -6.12 22.46
N GLN A 96 0.63 -5.11 23.30
CA GLN A 96 -0.49 -4.99 24.23
C GLN A 96 -1.68 -4.39 23.49
N ILE A 97 -2.90 -4.89 23.72
CA ILE A 97 -4.12 -4.31 23.15
C ILE A 97 -4.16 -2.80 23.44
N GLY A 98 -4.50 -2.01 22.41
CA GLY A 98 -4.56 -0.55 22.52
C GLY A 98 -3.19 0.15 22.51
N SER A 99 -2.08 -0.58 22.40
CA SER A 99 -0.76 0.01 22.17
C SER A 99 -0.45 0.10 20.68
N THR A 100 0.01 1.26 20.26
CA THR A 100 0.55 1.47 18.91
C THR A 100 1.95 0.88 18.82
N VAL A 101 2.20 0.09 17.78
CA VAL A 101 3.53 -0.37 17.40
C VAL A 101 4.15 0.62 16.41
N PRO A 102 5.29 1.23 16.77
CA PRO A 102 6.05 2.01 15.82
C PRO A 102 6.78 1.06 14.86
N ASN A 103 6.64 1.30 13.56
CA ASN A 103 7.36 0.61 12.47
C ASN A 103 6.85 -0.80 12.08
N CYS A 104 5.53 -0.96 11.98
CA CYS A 104 4.95 -2.12 11.31
C CYS A 104 5.36 -2.12 9.83
N THR A 105 6.16 -3.10 9.43
CA THR A 105 6.64 -3.20 8.05
C THR A 105 5.50 -3.65 7.15
N CYS A 106 5.17 -2.87 6.12
CA CYS A 106 4.12 -3.21 5.18
C CYS A 106 4.67 -4.09 4.05
N GLY A 107 3.80 -4.89 3.45
CA GLY A 107 4.11 -5.77 2.34
C GLY A 107 2.89 -6.15 1.51
N LEU A 108 3.12 -7.09 0.59
CA LEU A 108 2.08 -7.70 -0.23
C LEU A 108 2.22 -9.22 -0.18
N CYS A 109 1.09 -9.93 -0.14
CA CYS A 109 1.07 -11.37 -0.20
C CYS A 109 1.56 -11.88 -1.56
N ARG A 110 2.50 -12.83 -1.52
CA ARG A 110 3.06 -13.55 -2.66
C ARG A 110 3.32 -14.99 -2.26
N ASN A 111 2.54 -15.91 -2.83
CA ASN A 111 2.64 -17.35 -2.57
C ASN A 111 2.66 -17.68 -1.07
N GLY A 112 1.72 -17.12 -0.32
CA GLY A 112 1.59 -17.32 1.14
C GLY A 112 2.65 -16.60 1.99
N THR A 113 3.50 -15.76 1.41
CA THR A 113 4.50 -14.96 2.14
C THR A 113 4.17 -13.48 2.05
N CYS A 114 4.24 -12.75 3.17
CA CYS A 114 4.15 -11.29 3.15
C CYS A 114 5.51 -10.69 2.77
N VAL A 115 5.63 -10.22 1.53
CA VAL A 115 6.88 -9.65 1.00
C VAL A 115 6.88 -8.16 1.24
N SER A 116 7.87 -7.66 1.99
CA SER A 116 8.00 -6.23 2.30
C SER A 116 8.05 -5.38 1.04
N ASN A 117 7.34 -4.24 1.06
CA ASN A 117 7.41 -3.22 0.02
C ASN A 117 8.38 -2.07 0.37
N GLY A 118 9.13 -2.20 1.47
CA GLY A 118 10.07 -1.18 1.97
C GLY A 118 9.41 -0.02 2.73
N THR A 119 8.10 -0.06 2.95
CA THR A 119 7.39 0.95 3.75
C THR A 119 7.14 0.45 5.17
N VAL A 120 7.11 1.39 6.11
CA VAL A 120 6.76 1.16 7.50
C VAL A 120 5.67 2.14 7.91
N GLU A 121 4.82 1.73 8.84
CA GLU A 121 3.83 2.62 9.43
C GLU A 121 3.57 2.28 10.89
N GLU A 122 2.78 3.13 11.54
CA GLU A 122 2.25 2.83 12.87
C GLU A 122 0.98 1.98 12.72
N CYS A 123 0.90 0.94 13.53
CA CYS A 123 -0.26 0.07 13.56
C CYS A 123 -0.62 -0.33 15.00
N PHE A 124 -1.83 -0.80 15.23
CA PHE A 124 -2.30 -1.18 16.58
C PHE A 124 -3.24 -2.37 16.52
N ALA A 125 -3.29 -3.15 17.60
CA ALA A 125 -4.28 -4.20 17.77
C ALA A 125 -5.57 -3.60 18.36
N VAL A 126 -6.70 -3.86 17.69
CA VAL A 126 -8.03 -3.48 18.17
C VAL A 126 -8.62 -4.50 19.15
N GLU A 127 -8.22 -5.76 19.02
CA GLU A 127 -8.73 -6.88 19.80
C GLU A 127 -7.57 -7.79 20.23
N GLU A 128 -7.84 -8.64 21.22
CA GLU A 128 -6.92 -9.67 21.67
C GLU A 128 -6.74 -10.68 20.53
N ILE A 129 -5.52 -10.80 20.00
CA ILE A 129 -5.25 -11.72 18.90
C ILE A 129 -5.09 -13.13 19.49
N GLU A 130 -6.19 -13.85 19.59
CA GLU A 130 -6.23 -15.23 20.09
C GLU A 130 -5.63 -16.21 19.06
N GLU A 131 -4.83 -17.18 19.52
CA GLU A 131 -4.47 -18.35 18.70
C GLU A 131 -5.66 -19.31 18.73
N THR A 132 -6.26 -19.59 17.59
CA THR A 132 -7.30 -20.63 17.43
C THR A 132 -6.72 -21.96 16.98
#